data_AF-A0A921E7Y0-F1
#
_entry.id   AF-A0A921E7Y0-F1
#
_cell.length_a   1.000
_cell.length_b   1.000
_cell.length_c   1.000
_cell.angle_alpha   90.00
_cell.angle_beta   90.00
_cell.angle_gamma   90.00
#
_symmetry.space_group_name_H-M   'P 1'
#
loop_
_entity.id
_entity.type
_entity.pdbx_description
1 polymer ?
#
loop_
_entity_poly.entity_id
_entity_poly.type
_entity_poly.pdbx_seq_one_letter_code
_entity_poly.pdbx_strand_id
1 'polypeptide(L)'
;MKELDPLLHSQLRLAVMSILMNVDEADFVYLKEKTSSTAGNLSVQLDKLFAAGYISVEKSFVGKKTRTLCKVTAKGREAFEQYVEDLKKLLKIS
;
A
#
# COMPACT_ATOMS: atom_id res chain seq x y z
N MET A 1 -5.45 21.15 -13.77
CA MET A 1 -5.98 20.10 -12.87
C MET A 1 -4.78 19.43 -12.23
N LYS A 2 -4.78 19.16 -10.93
CA LYS A 2 -3.65 18.46 -10.32
C LYS A 2 -3.78 16.98 -10.70
N GLU A 3 -2.70 16.39 -11.21
CA GLU A 3 -2.71 14.97 -11.58
C GLU A 3 -2.74 14.10 -10.33
N LEU A 4 -3.48 12.99 -10.41
CA LEU A 4 -3.46 11.98 -9.35
C LEU A 4 -2.10 11.30 -9.32
N ASP A 5 -1.61 10.96 -8.13
CA ASP A 5 -0.39 10.17 -7.98
C ASP A 5 -0.52 8.87 -8.80
N PRO A 6 0.27 8.70 -9.88
CA PRO A 6 0.14 7.55 -10.78
C PRO A 6 0.55 6.24 -10.09
N LEU A 7 1.34 6.29 -9.02
CA LEU A 7 1.64 5.14 -8.21
C LEU A 7 0.38 4.72 -7.43
N LEU A 8 -0.35 5.63 -6.82
CA LEU A 8 -1.58 5.29 -6.09
C LEU A 8 -2.80 5.08 -7.00
N HIS A 9 -2.75 5.56 -8.24
CA HIS A 9 -3.75 5.31 -9.27
C HIS A 9 -3.67 3.89 -9.86
N SER A 10 -3.55 2.89 -8.99
CA SER A 10 -3.60 1.47 -9.30
C SER A 10 -4.44 0.78 -8.24
N GLN A 11 -5.47 0.05 -8.66
CA GLN A 11 -6.44 -0.57 -7.77
C GLN A 11 -5.79 -1.36 -6.62
N LEU A 12 -4.82 -2.23 -6.93
CA LEU A 12 -4.19 -3.08 -5.92
C LEU A 12 -3.30 -2.28 -4.95
N ARG A 13 -2.52 -1.31 -5.45
CA ARG A 13 -1.69 -0.46 -4.59
C ARG A 13 -2.54 0.42 -3.69
N LEU A 14 -3.64 0.96 -4.21
CA LEU A 14 -4.60 1.73 -3.44
C LEU A 14 -5.26 0.87 -2.35
N ALA A 15 -5.67 -0.36 -2.66
CA ALA A 15 -6.24 -1.29 -1.69
C ALA A 15 -5.24 -1.64 -0.57
N VAL A 16 -3.99 -1.95 -0.92
CA VAL A 16 -2.92 -2.22 0.05
C VAL A 16 -2.68 -1.03 0.96
N MET A 17 -2.51 0.17 0.40
CA MET A 17 -2.29 1.39 1.18
C MET A 17 -3.48 1.70 2.09
N SER A 18 -4.71 1.56 1.59
CA SER A 18 -5.93 1.73 2.40
C SER A 18 -5.98 0.79 3.60
N ILE A 19 -5.60 -0.49 3.42
CA ILE A 19 -5.50 -1.45 4.53
C ILE A 19 -4.43 -1.00 5.53
N LEU A 20 -3.23 -0.68 5.07
CA LEU A 20 -2.09 -0.29 5.92
C LEU A 20 -2.28 1.05 6.63
N MET A 21 -3.20 1.90 6.15
CA MET A 21 -3.56 3.15 6.84
C MET A 21 -4.39 2.93 8.11
N ASN A 22 -5.04 1.76 8.23
CA ASN A 22 -5.94 1.41 9.32
C ASN A 22 -5.36 0.39 10.32
N VAL A 23 -4.12 -0.06 10.11
CA VAL A 23 -3.42 -1.01 10.98
C VAL A 23 -1.98 -0.58 11.17
N ASP A 24 -1.36 -0.95 12.29
CA ASP A 24 0.05 -0.63 12.55
C ASP A 24 0.99 -1.37 11.58
N GLU A 25 0.68 -2.65 11.32
CA GLU A 25 1.39 -3.51 10.38
C GLU A 25 0.47 -4.61 9.85
N ALA A 26 0.80 -5.13 8.68
CA ALA A 26 0.16 -6.32 8.13
C ALA A 26 1.20 -7.22 7.49
N ASP A 27 1.03 -8.54 7.63
CA ASP A 27 1.86 -9.48 6.89
C ASP A 27 1.32 -9.75 5.49
N PHE A 28 2.20 -10.28 4.65
CA PHE A 28 1.91 -10.58 3.25
C PHE A 28 0.69 -11.49 3.06
N VAL A 29 0.48 -12.47 3.95
CA VAL A 29 -0.65 -13.41 3.84
C VAL A 29 -1.95 -12.67 4.07
N TYR A 30 -2.02 -11.86 5.12
CA TYR A 30 -3.17 -11.02 5.40
C TYR A 30 -3.48 -10.07 4.23
N LEU A 31 -2.47 -9.36 3.70
CA LEU A 31 -2.66 -8.46 2.57
C LEU A 31 -3.17 -9.19 1.32
N LYS A 32 -2.63 -10.39 1.04
CA LYS A 32 -3.06 -11.23 -0.09
C LYS A 32 -4.53 -11.63 0.03
N GLU A 33 -4.94 -12.06 1.22
CA GLU A 33 -6.33 -12.45 1.51
C GLU A 33 -7.29 -11.28 1.42
N LYS A 34 -6.96 -10.13 2.04
CA LYS A 34 -7.82 -8.94 2.02
C LYS A 34 -7.96 -8.30 0.64
N THR A 35 -6.96 -8.46 -0.22
CA THR A 35 -6.99 -7.91 -1.59
C THR A 35 -7.40 -8.94 -2.64
N SER A 36 -7.67 -10.19 -2.24
CA SER A 36 -7.95 -11.31 -3.16
C SER A 36 -6.95 -11.41 -4.31
N SER A 37 -5.68 -11.09 -4.05
CA SER A 37 -4.63 -11.03 -5.06
C SER A 37 -3.83 -12.33 -5.14
N THR A 38 -3.15 -12.53 -6.26
CA THR A 38 -2.15 -13.60 -6.37
C THR A 38 -0.85 -13.17 -5.69
N ALA A 39 -0.08 -14.13 -5.18
CA ALA A 39 1.18 -13.83 -4.50
C ALA A 39 2.17 -13.08 -5.41
N GLY A 40 2.28 -13.48 -6.68
CA GLY A 40 3.16 -12.82 -7.64
C GLY A 40 2.78 -11.36 -7.89
N ASN A 41 1.48 -11.08 -8.10
CA ASN A 41 1.03 -9.71 -8.31
C ASN A 41 1.23 -8.85 -7.06
N LEU A 42 0.86 -9.36 -5.88
CA LEU A 42 1.04 -8.64 -4.62
C LEU A 42 2.52 -8.31 -4.37
N SER A 43 3.43 -9.26 -4.58
CA SER A 43 4.87 -9.04 -4.41
C SER A 43 5.35 -7.86 -5.25
N VAL A 44 5.02 -7.86 -6.55
CA VAL A 44 5.44 -6.78 -7.46
C VAL A 44 4.85 -5.43 -7.05
N GLN A 45 3.61 -5.39 -6.54
CA GLN A 45 3.02 -4.14 -6.08
C GLN A 45 3.64 -3.63 -4.76
N LEU A 46 3.93 -4.54 -3.83
CA LEU A 46 4.61 -4.18 -2.58
C LEU A 46 6.03 -3.67 -2.85
N ASP A 47 6.76 -4.29 -3.78
CA ASP A 47 8.10 -3.83 -4.17
C ASP A 47 8.06 -2.41 -4.77
N LYS A 48 7.03 -2.09 -5.57
CA LYS A 48 6.84 -0.73 -6.11
C LYS A 48 6.53 0.29 -5.01
N LEU A 49 5.65 -0.04 -4.07
CA LEU A 49 5.33 0.84 -2.93
C LEU A 49 6.54 1.04 -2.02
N PHE A 50 7.31 -0.03 -1.79
CA PHE A 50 8.55 0.02 -1.01
C PHE A 50 9.62 0.88 -1.70
N ALA A 51 9.84 0.68 -3.00
CA ALA A 51 10.81 1.46 -3.78
C ALA A 51 10.46 2.96 -3.81
N ALA A 52 9.16 3.31 -3.80
CA ALA A 52 8.70 4.69 -3.67
C ALA A 52 8.82 5.25 -2.24
N GLY A 53 9.11 4.40 -1.26
CA GLY A 53 9.18 4.74 0.16
C GLY A 53 7.82 4.94 0.82
N TYR A 54 6.73 4.42 0.23
CA TYR A 54 5.37 4.58 0.78
C TYR A 54 5.08 3.55 1.86
N ILE A 55 5.75 2.40 1.78
CA ILE A 55 5.72 1.37 2.81
C ILE A 55 7.15 0.99 3.19
N SER A 56 7.31 0.49 4.41
CA SER A 56 8.47 -0.31 4.80
C SER A 56 8.12 -1.80 4.70
N VAL A 57 9.13 -2.62 4.41
CA VAL A 57 9.00 -4.07 4.31
C VAL A 57 10.09 -4.69 5.18
N GLU A 58 9.68 -5.46 6.18
CA GLU A 58 10.57 -6.20 7.06
C GLU A 58 10.42 -7.70 6.81
N LYS A 59 11.55 -8.39 6.57
CA LYS A 59 11.58 -9.84 6.41
C LYS A 59 12.23 -10.45 7.64
N SER A 60 11.47 -11.26 8.38
CA SER A 60 11.95 -12.00 9.54
C SER A 60 11.81 -13.50 9.32
N PHE A 61 12.63 -14.28 10.03
CA PHE A 61 12.55 -15.73 10.02
C PHE A 61 11.87 -16.19 11.30
N VAL A 62 10.69 -16.82 11.16
CA VAL A 62 9.96 -17.44 12.27
C VAL A 62 10.06 -18.94 12.09
N GLY A 63 11.04 -19.54 12.78
CA GLY A 63 11.42 -20.94 12.58
C GLY A 63 11.98 -21.17 11.17
N LYS A 64 11.33 -22.03 10.37
CA LYS A 64 11.73 -22.32 8.98
C LYS A 64 11.00 -21.48 7.93
N LYS A 65 10.10 -20.56 8.33
CA LYS A 65 9.29 -19.76 7.40
C LYS A 65 9.71 -18.30 7.43
N THR A 66 9.80 -17.68 6.25
CA THR A 66 9.98 -16.24 6.10
C THR A 66 8.63 -15.55 6.31
N ARG A 67 8.58 -14.56 7.20
CA ARG A 67 7.46 -13.66 7.38
C ARG A 67 7.83 -12.29 6.83
N THR A 68 6.99 -11.75 5.96
CA THR A 68 7.14 -10.40 5.41
C THR A 68 6.07 -9.52 6.04
N LEU A 69 6.50 -8.51 6.80
CA LEU A 69 5.67 -7.49 7.41
C LEU A 69 5.76 -6.19 6.62
N CYS A 70 4.63 -5.52 6.44
CA CYS A 70 4.52 -4.26 5.75
C CYS A 70 3.90 -3.21 6.67
N LYS A 71 4.45 -1.99 6.65
CA LYS A 71 3.93 -0.82 7.40
C LYS A 71 3.89 0.39 6.48
N VAL A 72 2.87 1.24 6.61
CA VAL A 72 2.88 2.55 5.95
C VAL A 72 3.96 3.43 6.57
N THR A 73 4.68 4.20 5.75
CA THR A 73 5.64 5.22 6.22
C THR A 73 4.95 6.57 6.38
N ALA A 74 5.62 7.54 7.02
CA ALA A 74 5.14 8.92 7.03
C ALA A 74 4.90 9.48 5.62
N LYS A 75 5.87 9.27 4.71
CA LYS A 75 5.76 9.65 3.29
C LYS A 75 4.56 8.99 2.61
N GLY A 76 4.34 7.70 2.85
CA GLY A 76 3.22 6.97 2.27
C GLY A 76 1.87 7.45 2.79
N ARG A 77 1.79 7.80 4.08
CA ARG A 77 0.60 8.38 4.70
C ARG A 77 0.25 9.73 4.07
N GLU A 78 1.23 10.63 3.97
CA GLU A 78 1.06 11.94 3.31
C GLU A 78 0.64 11.79 1.83
N ALA A 79 1.30 10.90 1.09
CA ALA A 79 0.97 10.64 -0.32
C ALA A 79 -0.45 10.10 -0.48
N PHE A 80 -0.90 9.20 0.41
CA PHE A 80 -2.25 8.64 0.36
C PHE A 80 -3.32 9.68 0.71
N GLU A 81 -3.10 10.48 1.75
CA GLU A 81 -4.01 11.56 2.14
C GLU A 81 -4.13 12.60 1.03
N GLN A 82 -3.00 12.98 0.43
CA GLN A 82 -2.98 13.91 -0.71
C GLN A 82 -3.68 13.33 -1.95
N TYR A 83 -3.52 12.03 -2.23
CA TYR A 83 -4.21 11.36 -3.34
C TYR A 83 -5.73 11.36 -3.13
N VAL A 84 -6.21 11.06 -1.92
CA VAL A 84 -7.65 11.09 -1.60
C VAL A 84 -8.20 12.49 -1.75
N GLU A 85 -7.47 13.51 -1.29
CA GLU A 85 -7.86 14.91 -1.42
C GLU A 85 -7.93 15.36 -2.90
N ASP A 86 -6.93 15.00 -3.70
CA ASP A 86 -6.91 15.31 -5.13
C ASP A 86 -8.03 14.57 -5.87
N LEU A 87 -8.37 13.34 -5.47
CA LEU A 87 -9.51 12.59 -5.99
C LEU A 87 -10.86 13.23 -5.63
N LYS A 88 -11.05 13.68 -4.38
CA LYS A 88 -12.26 14.39 -3.96
C LYS A 88 -12.48 15.66 -4.78
N LYS A 89 -11.43 16.46 -4.98
CA LYS A 89 -11.44 17.66 -5.83
C LYS A 89 -11.80 17.33 -7.28
N LEU A 90 -11.22 16.27 -7.83
CA LEU A 90 -11.51 15.80 -9.19
C LEU A 90 -13.00 15.43 -9.34
N LEU A 91 -13.55 14.72 -8.36
CA LEU A 91 -14.95 14.29 -8.33
C LEU A 91 -15.93 15.40 -7.89
N LYS A 92 -15.41 16.58 -7.49
CA LYS A 92 -16.18 17.70 -6.92
C LYS A 92 -16.98 17.32 -5.68
N ILE A 93 -16.43 16.42 -4.87
CA ILE A 93 -16.99 16.01 -3.58
C ILE A 93 -16.27 16.81 -2.50
N SER A 94 -17.03 17.58 -1.71
CA SER A 94 -16.53 18.44 -0.62
C SER A 94 -16.72 17.75 0.72
#